data_AF-A0A962L926-F1
#
_entry.id   AF-A0A962L926-F1
#
_cell.length_a   1.000
_cell.length_b   1.000
_cell.length_c   1.000
_cell.angle_alpha   90.00
_cell.angle_beta   90.00
_cell.angle_gamma   90.00
#
_symmetry.space_group_name_H-M   'P 1'
#
loop_
_entity.id
_entity.type
_entity.pdbx_description
1 polymer ?
#
loop_
_entity_poly.entity_id
_entity_poly.type
_entity_poly.pdbx_seq_one_letter_code
_entity_poly.pdbx_strand_id
1 'polypeptide(L)' 'HGPEAGDRFAPGYYSILFEDPDGIRVEFNYVPGRGHLGDGGRLGPGGRGPAARYGDDGLTDA' A
#
# COMPACT_ATOMS: atom_id res chain seq x y z
N HIS A 1 8.97 -12.44 11.50
CA HIS A 1 10.04 -11.61 10.93
C HIS A 1 10.01 -10.23 11.57
N GLY A 2 11.11 -9.45 11.48
CA GLY A 2 11.10 -8.04 11.90
C GLY A 2 10.44 -7.14 10.86
N PRO A 3 10.36 -5.82 11.10
CA PRO A 3 9.86 -4.88 10.10
C PRO A 3 10.71 -4.88 8.82
N GLU A 4 10.06 -4.94 7.67
CA GLU A 4 10.67 -4.83 6.34
C GLU A 4 10.34 -3.48 5.72
N ALA A 5 11.36 -2.76 5.25
CA ALA A 5 11.18 -1.45 4.62
C ALA A 5 10.56 -1.61 3.22
N GLY A 6 9.63 -0.72 2.87
CA GLY A 6 8.92 -0.75 1.59
C GLY A 6 8.81 0.63 0.95
N ASP A 7 9.92 1.37 0.90
CA ASP A 7 9.95 2.76 0.40
C ASP A 7 9.40 2.94 -1.03
N ARG A 8 9.36 1.87 -1.82
CA ARG A 8 8.72 1.87 -3.15
C ARG A 8 7.21 2.14 -3.11
N PHE A 9 6.55 1.87 -1.98
CA PHE A 9 5.11 2.05 -1.82
C PHE A 9 4.78 3.42 -1.24
N ALA A 10 5.51 3.85 -0.22
CA ALA A 10 5.46 5.20 0.34
C ALA A 10 6.74 5.47 1.17
N PRO A 11 7.22 6.73 1.24
CA PRO A 11 8.34 7.07 2.11
C PRO A 11 8.04 6.71 3.58
N GLY A 12 8.92 5.92 4.21
CA GLY A 12 8.76 5.49 5.60
C GLY A 12 7.74 4.35 5.80
N TYR A 13 7.30 3.73 4.71
CA TYR A 13 6.53 2.49 4.77
C TYR A 13 7.36 1.37 5.39
N TYR A 14 6.71 0.56 6.22
CA TYR A 14 7.23 -0.75 6.58
C TYR A 14 6.10 -1.77 6.72
N SER A 15 6.43 -3.04 6.53
CA SER A 15 5.51 -4.14 6.82
C SER A 15 6.09 -5.14 7.83
N ILE A 16 5.21 -5.87 8.49
CA ILE A 16 5.55 -7.03 9.30
C ILE A 16 4.72 -8.20 8.79
N LEU A 17 5.39 -9.23 8.30
CA LEU A 17 4.78 -10.48 7.88
C LEU A 17 5.02 -11.58 8.93
N PHE A 18 3.95 -12.28 9.28
CA PHE A 18 4.02 -13.52 10.05
C PHE A 18 2.95 -14.52 9.59
N GLU A 19 3.06 -15.73 10.11
CA GLU A 19 2.13 -16.82 9.90
C GLU A 19 1.52 -17.21 11.25
N ASP A 20 0.21 -17.40 11.30
CA ASP A 20 -0.46 -17.89 12.50
C ASP A 20 -0.31 -19.43 12.64
N PRO A 21 -0.72 -20.05 13.76
CA PRO A 21 -0.59 -21.49 13.95
C PRO A 21 -1.35 -22.35 12.92
N ASP A 22 -2.34 -21.79 12.23
CA ASP A 22 -3.15 -22.47 11.21
C ASP A 22 -2.54 -22.32 9.80
N GLY A 23 -1.41 -21.61 9.67
CA GLY A 23 -0.73 -21.38 8.41
C GLY A 23 -1.22 -20.15 7.64
N ILE A 24 -2.05 -19.28 8.25
CA ILE A 24 -2.54 -18.06 7.60
C ILE A 24 -1.45 -17.00 7.65
N ARG A 25 -1.07 -16.50 6.47
CA ARG A 25 -0.13 -15.38 6.33
C ARG A 25 -0.84 -14.05 6.54
N VAL A 26 -0.37 -13.28 7.51
CA VAL A 26 -0.89 -11.95 7.82
C VAL A 26 0.24 -10.93 7.67
N GLU A 27 0.00 -9.91 6.85
CA GLU A 27 0.92 -8.79 6.68
C GLU A 27 0.31 -7.51 7.26
N PHE A 28 1.00 -6.90 8.20
CA PHE A 28 0.67 -5.61 8.77
C PHE A 28 1.49 -4.54 8.06
N ASN A 29 0.81 -3.66 7.33
CA ASN A 29 1.45 -2.60 6.55
C ASN A 29 1.24 -1.25 7.23
N TYR A 30 2.31 -0.57 7.60
CA TYR A 30 2.26 0.82 8.01
C TYR A 30 2.49 1.72 6.81
N VAL A 31 1.46 2.49 6.45
CA VAL A 31 1.52 3.48 5.37
C VAL A 31 1.43 4.87 6.00
N PRO A 32 2.50 5.67 6.00
CA PRO A 32 2.46 7.02 6.56
C PRO A 32 1.47 7.93 5.83
N GLY A 33 0.75 8.75 6.60
CA GLY A 33 -0.18 9.76 6.08
C GLY A 33 -1.52 9.17 5.60
N ARG A 34 -2.18 9.86 4.65
CA ARG A 34 -3.50 9.48 4.12
C ARG A 34 -3.43 8.69 2.80
N GLY A 35 -2.23 8.46 2.27
CA GLY A 35 -2.02 7.70 1.03
C GLY A 35 -2.93 8.16 -0.12
N HIS A 36 -3.54 7.22 -0.83
CA HIS A 36 -4.47 7.51 -1.92
C HIS A 36 -5.73 8.29 -1.49
N LEU A 37 -6.08 8.31 -0.20
CA LEU A 37 -7.29 8.97 0.31
C LEU A 37 -7.02 10.42 0.75
N GLY A 38 -5.77 10.88 0.74
CA GLY A 38 -5.39 12.25 1.06
C GLY A 38 -5.64 13.24 -0.07
N ASP A 39 -5.38 14.52 0.20
CA ASP A 39 -5.46 15.58 -0.82
C ASP A 39 -4.41 15.34 -1.91
N GLY A 40 -4.83 15.41 -3.18
CA GLY A 40 -4.00 15.02 -4.33
C GLY A 40 -3.81 13.49 -4.49
N GLY A 41 -4.31 12.70 -3.55
CA GLY A 41 -4.37 11.26 -3.64
C GLY A 41 -5.38 10.79 -4.68
N ARG A 42 -5.12 9.63 -5.28
CA ARG A 42 -5.92 9.09 -6.38
C ARG A 42 -7.41 8.89 -6.02
N LEU A 43 -7.70 8.53 -4.78
CA LEU A 43 -9.04 8.29 -4.23
C LEU A 43 -9.52 9.45 -3.33
N GLY A 44 -8.75 10.52 -3.20
CA GLY A 44 -9.12 11.71 -2.46
C GLY A 44 -10.08 12.61 -3.24
N PRO A 45 -10.54 13.72 -2.64
CA PRO A 45 -11.39 14.70 -3.32
C PRO A 45 -10.75 15.21 -4.62
N GLY A 46 -11.46 15.09 -5.75
CA GLY A 46 -10.95 15.48 -7.07
C GLY A 46 -9.87 14.55 -7.63
N GLY A 47 -9.57 13.44 -6.95
CA GLY A 47 -8.65 12.41 -7.40
C GLY A 47 -9.17 11.68 -8.64
N ARG A 48 -8.28 10.94 -9.29
CA ARG A 48 -8.58 10.22 -10.54
C ARG A 48 -9.60 9.08 -10.37
N GLY A 49 -9.87 8.64 -9.15
CA GLY A 49 -10.75 7.51 -8.85
C GLY A 49 -10.04 6.17 -8.89
N PRO A 50 -10.75 5.04 -8.73
CA PRO A 50 -10.15 3.70 -8.73
C PRO A 50 -9.32 3.46 -10.00
N ALA A 51 -8.23 2.69 -9.88
CA ALA A 51 -7.44 2.27 -11.04
C ALA A 51 -8.09 1.04 -11.70
N ALA A 52 -7.89 0.88 -13.01
CA ALA A 52 -8.36 -0.29 -13.74
C ALA A 52 -7.33 -1.43 -13.75
N ARG A 53 -6.03 -1.11 -13.59
CA ARG A 53 -4.94 -2.10 -13.62
C ARG A 53 -3.90 -1.83 -12.53
N TYR A 54 -3.22 -2.91 -12.13
CA TYR A 54 -2.05 -2.92 -11.26
C TYR A 54 -0.93 -3.73 -11.93
N GLY A 55 0.29 -3.20 -11.93
CA GLY A 55 1.47 -3.86 -12.49
C GLY A 55 2.76 -3.34 -11.87
N ASP A 56 3.90 -3.66 -12.51
CA ASP A 56 5.24 -3.31 -12.00
C ASP A 56 5.44 -1.79 -11.85
N ASP A 57 4.79 -1.00 -12.71
CA ASP A 57 4.79 0.47 -12.66
C ASP A 57 3.72 1.05 -11.70
N GLY A 58 3.01 0.19 -10.97
CA GLY A 58 1.97 0.58 -10.02
C GLY A 58 0.56 0.63 -10.62
N LEU A 59 -0.26 1.55 -10.09
CA LEU A 59 -1.69 1.69 -10.43
C LEU A 59 -1.87 2.55 -11.70
N THR A 60 -2.40 1.95 -12.76
CA THR A 60 -2.60 2.63 -14.04
C THR A 60 -4.05 2.58 -14.53
N ASP A 61 -4.36 3.47 -15.46
CA ASP A 61 -5.66 3.56 -16.17
C ASP A 61 -5.61 3.02 -17.59
N ALA A 62 -4.41 2.75 -18.08
CA ALA A 62 -4.15 2.33 -19.45
C ALA A 62 -4.41 0.84 -19.60
#